data_AF-A0A7C2F911-F1
#
_entry.id   AF-A0A7C2F911-F1
#
_cell.length_a   1.000
_cell.length_b   1.000
_cell.length_c   1.000
_cell.angle_alpha   90.00
_cell.angle_beta   90.00
_cell.angle_gamma   90.00
#
_symmetry.space_group_name_H-M   'P 1'
#
loop_
_entity.id
_entity.type
_entity.pdbx_description
1 polymer ?
#
loop_
_entity_poly.entity_id
_entity_poly.type
_entity_poly.pdbx_seq_one_letter_code
_entity_poly.pdbx_strand_id
1 'polypeptide(L)'
;MVTAIDTNIRLDILILNQDFLKSSLQKLEKCSKDGDLIICEIVYTELAGQFKSALELNRFLQGTKIEVKFSDKDTYYKMSQIWKIYLSKLSINYYCPQCGNEIDLIIYAIAN
;
A
#
# COMPACT_ATOMS: atom_id res chain seq x y z
N MET A 1 12.83 0.02 -15.42
CA MET A 1 11.93 -0.79 -14.58
C MET A 1 10.93 0.15 -13.93
N VAL A 2 9.76 -0.30 -13.47
CA VAL A 2 8.84 0.52 -12.66
C VAL A 2 8.70 -0.14 -11.29
N THR A 3 8.92 0.64 -10.23
CA THR A 3 8.79 0.17 -8.85
C THR A 3 7.58 0.84 -8.21
N ALA A 4 6.60 0.03 -7.80
CA ALA A 4 5.50 0.51 -6.97
C ALA A 4 5.94 0.61 -5.50
N ILE A 5 5.63 1.73 -4.85
CA ILE A 5 5.97 2.01 -3.46
C ILE A 5 4.73 1.87 -2.59
N ASP A 6 4.88 1.16 -1.48
CA ASP A 6 3.89 1.06 -0.41
C ASP A 6 4.17 2.08 0.70
N THR A 7 3.14 2.40 1.49
CA THR A 7 3.18 3.42 2.55
C THR A 7 4.21 3.10 3.63
N ASN A 8 4.48 1.82 3.90
CA ASN A 8 5.39 1.39 4.96
C ASN A 8 6.83 1.89 4.78
N ILE A 9 7.43 1.71 3.59
CA ILE A 9 8.80 2.19 3.28
C ILE A 9 8.89 3.73 3.47
N ARG A 10 7.76 4.42 3.34
CA ARG A 10 7.68 5.88 3.36
C ARG A 10 7.34 6.44 4.73
N LEU A 11 6.57 5.73 5.56
CA LEU A 11 6.38 6.05 6.97
C LEU A 11 7.72 6.10 7.68
N ASP A 12 8.61 5.14 7.41
CA ASP A 12 9.94 5.11 8.01
C ASP A 12 10.76 6.38 7.76
N ILE A 13 10.55 7.02 6.61
CA ILE A 13 11.26 8.24 6.21
C ILE A 13 10.59 9.49 6.78
N LEU A 14 9.26 9.58 6.70
CA LEU A 14 8.52 10.75 7.16
C LEU A 14 8.50 10.88 8.68
N ILE A 15 8.39 9.77 9.40
CA ILE A 15 8.39 9.77 10.87
C ILE A 15 9.80 9.61 11.46
N LEU A 16 10.83 9.54 10.60
CA LEU A 16 12.22 9.31 10.99
C LEU A 16 12.37 8.07 11.88
N ASN A 17 11.73 6.97 11.49
CA ASN A 17 11.79 5.70 12.22
C ASN A 17 13.23 5.18 12.19
N GLN A 18 13.95 5.31 13.31
CA GLN A 18 15.38 5.05 13.37
C GLN A 18 15.74 3.62 12.99
N ASP A 19 14.85 2.65 13.23
CA ASP A 19 15.08 1.24 12.96
C ASP A 19 15.13 0.94 11.46
N PHE A 20 14.33 1.65 10.66
CA PHE A 20 14.13 1.33 9.25
C PHE A 20 14.57 2.44 8.29
N LEU A 21 14.73 3.68 8.75
CA LEU A 21 15.06 4.87 7.95
C LEU A 21 16.20 4.62 6.96
N LYS A 22 17.34 4.12 7.44
CA LYS A 22 18.53 3.87 6.60
C LYS A 22 18.24 2.83 5.53
N SER A 23 17.55 1.75 5.89
CA SER A 23 17.25 0.65 4.98
C SER A 23 16.24 1.07 3.90
N SER A 24 15.23 1.84 4.29
CA SER A 24 14.18 2.35 3.41
C SER A 24 14.74 3.37 2.43
N LEU A 25 15.63 4.27 2.88
CA LEU A 25 16.36 5.19 1.99
C LEU A 25 17.25 4.48 0.97
N GLN A 26 18.04 3.50 1.41
CA GLN A 26 18.91 2.73 0.51
C GLN A 26 18.11 1.98 -0.57
N LYS A 27 16.97 1.39 -0.19
CA LYS A 27 16.08 0.72 -1.15
C LYS A 27 15.48 1.71 -2.15
N LEU A 28 15.02 2.88 -1.68
CA LEU A 28 14.47 3.91 -2.56
C LEU A 28 15.52 4.46 -3.52
N GLU A 29 16.74 4.75 -3.06
CA GLU A 29 17.83 5.19 -3.94
C GLU A 29 18.15 4.13 -5.01
N LYS A 30 18.19 2.85 -4.63
CA LYS A 30 18.43 1.76 -5.57
C LYS A 30 17.31 1.70 -6.62
N CYS A 31 16.05 1.63 -6.17
CA CYS A 31 14.91 1.55 -7.07
C CYS A 31 14.80 2.77 -7.98
N SER A 32 15.14 3.97 -7.48
CA SER A 32 15.17 5.20 -8.27
C SER A 32 16.26 5.21 -9.35
N LYS A 33 17.38 4.53 -9.11
CA LYS A 33 18.43 4.34 -10.14
C LYS A 33 18.01 3.33 -11.20
N ASP A 34 17.21 2.33 -10.82
CA ASP A 34 16.76 1.25 -11.71
C ASP A 34 15.53 1.62 -12.56
N GLY A 35 14.81 2.70 -12.21
CA GLY A 35 13.78 3.31 -13.04
C GLY A 35 12.74 4.11 -12.25
N ASP A 36 11.53 4.19 -12.82
CA ASP A 36 10.47 5.05 -12.30
C ASP A 36 9.88 4.51 -11.01
N LEU A 37 9.56 5.45 -10.11
CA LEU A 37 8.89 5.16 -8.85
C LEU A 37 7.43 5.61 -8.94
N ILE A 38 6.50 4.71 -8.63
CA ILE A 38 5.06 5.00 -8.68
C ILE A 38 4.36 4.72 -7.35
N ILE A 39 3.27 5.42 -7.10
CA ILE A 39 2.29 5.12 -6.05
C ILE A 39 0.88 5.10 -6.63
N CYS A 40 -0.03 4.34 -6.03
CA CYS A 40 -1.45 4.35 -6.38
C CYS A 40 -2.24 5.37 -5.56
N GLU A 41 -3.52 5.55 -5.90
CA GLU A 41 -4.47 6.43 -5.21
C GLU A 41 -4.61 6.15 -3.71
N ILE A 42 -4.54 4.88 -3.28
CA ILE A 42 -4.66 4.50 -1.87
C ILE A 42 -3.44 5.00 -1.10
N VAL A 43 -2.25 4.69 -1.59
CA VAL A 43 -0.98 5.17 -1.00
C VAL A 43 -0.90 6.69 -1.01
N TYR A 44 -1.35 7.34 -2.09
CA TYR A 44 -1.46 8.80 -2.13
C TYR A 44 -2.36 9.34 -1.02
N THR A 45 -3.51 8.70 -0.77
CA THR A 45 -4.47 9.11 0.26
C THR A 45 -3.90 8.93 1.66
N GLU A 46 -3.26 7.79 1.94
CA GLU A 46 -2.58 7.54 3.21
C GLU A 46 -1.47 8.56 3.46
N LEU A 47 -0.70 8.89 2.43
CA LEU A 47 0.34 9.93 2.49
C LEU A 47 -0.25 11.31 2.74
N ALA A 48 -1.31 11.68 2.03
CA ALA A 48 -1.92 13.00 2.16
C ALA A 48 -2.36 13.30 3.60
N GLY A 49 -2.79 12.28 4.36
CA GLY A 49 -3.12 12.41 5.77
C GLY A 49 -1.95 12.79 6.70
N GLN A 50 -0.70 12.64 6.23
CA GLN A 50 0.52 12.96 7.00
C GLN A 50 1.06 14.38 6.73
N PHE A 51 0.57 15.06 5.69
CA PHE A 51 1.06 16.38 5.30
C PHE A 51 0.11 17.48 5.77
N LYS A 52 0.66 18.66 6.09
CA LYS A 52 -0.16 19.82 6.51
C LYS A 52 -0.92 20.45 5.35
N SER A 53 -0.48 20.19 4.11
CA SER A 53 -1.11 20.70 2.90
C SER A 53 -0.80 19.86 1.67
N ALA A 54 -1.67 19.91 0.67
CA ALA A 54 -1.43 19.29 -0.63
C ALA A 54 -0.17 19.84 -1.32
N LEU A 55 0.20 21.10 -1.07
CA LEU A 55 1.42 21.71 -1.61
C LEU A 55 2.68 21.03 -1.07
N GLU A 56 2.71 20.74 0.23
CA GLU A 56 3.83 20.06 0.88
C GLU A 56 3.98 18.63 0.36
N LEU A 57 2.87 17.90 0.23
CA LEU A 57 2.83 16.58 -0.40
C LEU A 57 3.36 16.62 -1.84
N ASN A 58 2.91 17.58 -2.66
CA ASN A 58 3.33 17.71 -4.05
C ASN A 58 4.83 18.01 -4.18
N ARG A 59 5.37 18.89 -3.33
CA ARG A 59 6.82 19.16 -3.28
C ARG A 59 7.60 17.90 -2.93
N PHE A 60 7.10 17.12 -1.99
CA PHE A 60 7.73 15.87 -1.60
C PHE A 60 7.70 14.82 -2.73
N LEU A 61 6.56 14.65 -3.40
CA LEU A 61 6.44 13.77 -4.58
C LEU A 61 7.40 14.18 -5.70
N GLN A 62 7.48 15.48 -5.99
CA GLN A 62 8.41 16.03 -6.98
C GLN A 62 9.89 15.80 -6.59
N GLY A 63 10.26 16.09 -5.34
CA GLY A 63 11.62 15.91 -4.84
C GLY A 63 12.07 14.45 -4.84
N THR A 64 11.12 13.52 -4.71
CA THR A 64 11.38 12.07 -4.75
C THR A 64 11.17 11.45 -6.13
N LYS A 65 10.76 12.24 -7.14
CA LYS A 65 10.38 11.77 -8.48
C LYS A 65 9.38 10.61 -8.47
N ILE A 66 8.48 10.63 -7.49
CA ILE A 66 7.41 9.64 -7.37
C ILE A 66 6.20 10.12 -8.15
N GLU A 67 5.76 9.29 -9.09
CA GLU A 67 4.58 9.54 -9.88
C GLU A 67 3.34 8.90 -9.23
N VAL A 68 2.22 9.61 -9.23
CA VAL A 68 0.93 9.03 -8.84
C VAL A 68 0.27 8.43 -10.08
N LYS A 69 0.02 7.12 -10.06
CA LYS A 69 -0.70 6.39 -11.11
C LYS A 69 -2.07 6.01 -10.58
N PHE A 70 -3.11 6.65 -11.11
CA PHE A 70 -4.49 6.34 -10.76
C PHE A 70 -4.98 5.10 -11.51
N SER A 71 -5.57 4.16 -10.78
CA SER A 71 -6.18 2.96 -11.34
C SER A 71 -7.53 3.26 -12.00
N ASP A 72 -7.83 2.53 -13.07
CA ASP A 72 -9.14 2.55 -13.73
C ASP A 72 -10.03 1.38 -13.27
N LYS A 73 -11.27 1.33 -13.78
CA LYS A 73 -12.26 0.29 -13.42
C LYS A 73 -11.79 -1.12 -13.76
N ASP A 74 -11.08 -1.30 -14.87
CA ASP A 74 -10.54 -2.60 -15.26
C ASP A 74 -9.45 -3.06 -14.29
N THR A 75 -8.58 -2.13 -13.89
CA THR A 75 -7.54 -2.37 -12.87
C THR A 75 -8.16 -2.79 -11.54
N TYR A 76 -9.21 -2.09 -11.08
CA TYR A 76 -9.91 -2.46 -9.84
C TYR A 76 -10.51 -3.86 -9.93
N TYR A 77 -11.11 -4.23 -11.08
CA TYR A 77 -11.64 -5.58 -11.27
C TYR A 77 -10.53 -6.63 -11.16
N LYS A 78 -9.38 -6.42 -11.81
CA LYS A 78 -8.21 -7.31 -11.70
C LYS A 78 -7.68 -7.41 -10.27
N MET A 79 -7.57 -6.30 -9.55
CA MET A 79 -7.18 -6.27 -8.14
C MET A 79 -8.14 -7.09 -7.27
N SER A 80 -9.45 -7.04 -7.54
CA SER A 80 -10.43 -7.85 -6.81
C SER A 80 -10.23 -9.36 -7.01
N GLN A 81 -9.77 -9.81 -8.18
CA GLN A 81 -9.47 -11.22 -8.42
C GLN A 81 -8.23 -11.67 -7.66
N ILE A 82 -7.18 -10.84 -7.62
CA ILE A 82 -5.97 -11.10 -6.83
C ILE A 82 -6.33 -11.14 -5.34
N TRP A 83 -7.20 -10.23 -4.88
CA TRP A 83 -7.70 -10.20 -3.52
C TRP A 83 -8.44 -11.49 -3.15
N LYS A 84 -9.32 -12.01 -4.02
CA LYS A 84 -9.98 -13.31 -3.81
C LYS A 84 -8.97 -14.45 -3.63
N ILE A 85 -7.91 -14.48 -4.44
CA ILE A 85 -6.84 -15.48 -4.33
C ILE A 85 -6.05 -15.33 -3.02
N TYR A 86 -5.79 -14.09 -2.58
CA TYR A 86 -5.16 -13.84 -1.30
C TYR A 86 -6.03 -14.36 -0.14
N LEU A 87 -7.32 -14.02 -0.15
CA LEU A 87 -8.28 -14.48 0.85
C LEU A 87 -8.42 -16.01 0.87
N SER A 88 -8.41 -16.68 -0.29
CA SER A 88 -8.49 -18.14 -0.33
C SER A 88 -7.28 -18.85 0.29
N LYS A 89 -6.13 -18.15 0.38
CA LYS A 89 -4.92 -18.65 1.03
C LYS A 89 -4.89 -18.35 2.53
N LEU A 90 -5.68 -17.38 2.96
CA LEU A 90 -5.86 -17.06 4.37
C LEU A 90 -6.83 -18.08 4.97
N SER A 91 -6.31 -19.24 5.37
CA SER A 91 -7.00 -20.16 6.28
C SER A 91 -7.02 -19.55 7.68
N ILE A 92 -7.80 -18.48 7.85
CA ILE A 92 -7.96 -17.85 9.16
C ILE A 92 -9.17 -18.49 9.80
N ASN A 93 -8.92 -19.40 10.74
CA ASN A 93 -9.90 -19.76 11.75
C ASN A 93 -10.14 -18.48 12.56
N TYR A 94 -11.16 -17.72 12.17
CA TYR A 94 -11.49 -16.47 12.82
C TYR A 94 -12.40 -16.77 13.99
N TYR A 95 -11.94 -16.50 15.20
CA TYR A 95 -12.74 -16.74 16.39
C TYR A 95 -13.47 -15.46 16.78
N CYS A 96 -14.78 -15.57 17.04
CA CYS A 96 -15.59 -14.46 17.52
C CYS A 96 -14.99 -13.90 18.82
N PRO A 97 -14.67 -12.60 18.92
CA PRO A 97 -14.09 -12.03 20.14
C PRO A 97 -15.09 -12.00 21.31
N GLN A 98 -16.38 -12.17 21.05
CA GLN A 98 -17.42 -12.17 22.08
C GLN A 98 -17.77 -13.57 22.61
N CYS A 99 -17.76 -14.61 21.78
CA CYS A 99 -18.17 -15.96 22.19
C CYS A 99 -17.12 -17.05 21.96
N GLY A 100 -16.01 -16.76 21.29
CA GLY A 100 -14.91 -17.71 21.06
C GLY A 100 -15.22 -18.80 20.03
N ASN A 101 -16.41 -18.82 19.42
CA ASN A 101 -16.74 -19.77 18.37
C ASN A 101 -15.96 -19.43 17.08
N GLU A 102 -15.55 -20.48 16.38
CA GLU A 102 -14.97 -20.35 15.05
C GLU A 102 -16.03 -19.85 14.07
N ILE A 103 -15.69 -18.81 13.34
CA ILE A 103 -16.47 -18.25 12.24
C ILE A 103 -15.72 -18.65 10.98
N ASP A 104 -16.38 -19.48 10.18
CA ASP A 104 -15.93 -19.75 8.83
C ASP A 104 -16.12 -18.48 8.00
N LEU A 105 -15.04 -17.72 7.78
CA LEU A 105 -15.07 -16.47 7.02
C LEU A 105 -15.34 -16.69 5.52
N ILE A 106 -15.50 -17.94 5.07
CA ILE A 106 -15.79 -18.27 3.67
C ILE A 106 -17.30 -18.38 3.41
N ILE A 107 -18.11 -17.41 3.83
CA ILE A 107 -19.44 -17.22 3.23
C ILE A 107 -19.72 -15.72 3.19
N TYR A 108 -19.48 -15.08 2.04
CA TYR A 108 -20.29 -14.00 1.45
C TYR A 108 -19.61 -13.31 0.25
N ALA A 109 -18.33 -13.59 -0.05
CA ALA A 109 -17.64 -12.94 -1.18
C ALA A 109 -17.74 -13.68 -2.54
N ILE A 110 -18.37 -14.86 -2.61
CA ILE A 110 -18.51 -15.65 -3.86
C ILE A 110 -19.91 -16.27 -4.02
N ALA A 111 -20.93 -15.77 -3.32
CA ALA A 111 -22.32 -16.19 -3.52
C ALA A 111 -23.19 -14.98 -3.92
N ASN A 112 -22.90 -14.45 -5.11
CA ASN A 112 -23.78 -13.80 -6.10
C ASN A 112 -22.92 -13.01 -7.09
#